data_AF-A0AAR5QE61-F1
#
_entry.id   AF-A0AAR5QE61-F1
#
_cell.length_a   1.000
_cell.length_b   1.000
_cell.length_c   1.000
_cell.angle_alpha   90.00
_cell.angle_beta   90.00
_cell.angle_gamma   90.00
#
_symmetry.space_group_name_H-M   'P 1'
#
loop_
_entity.id
_entity.type
_entity.pdbx_description
1 polymer ?
#
loop_
_entity_poly.entity_id
_entity_poly.type
_entity_poly.pdbx_seq_one_letter_code
_entity_poly.pdbx_strand_id
1 'polypeptide(L)'
;MLRSLAKAVVGSRGLSTGAPRAFDFPEPYIKARQVWLESLDTIDERKLGLLELHPKVFGAAPRIDIIHQNVRWQTLYRYVSFAHTKSRFEVRGGGRKPWPQKGTGRARHGSIRSPLFKGGGVIHGPKAPTPHFYMLPFFTRLHGLTSALSAKFAQD
;
A
#
# COMPACT_ATOMS: atom_id res chain seq x y z
N MET A 1 -43.86 -2.04 -39.88
CA MET A 1 -43.56 -0.91 -38.95
C MET A 1 -42.20 -1.13 -38.31
N LEU A 2 -41.13 -0.72 -38.99
CA LEU A 2 -39.74 -0.78 -38.53
C LEU A 2 -38.95 0.32 -39.26
N ARG A 3 -38.01 0.94 -38.53
CA ARG A 3 -37.08 2.08 -38.83
C ARG A 3 -37.40 3.20 -37.82
N SER A 4 -36.47 3.71 -37.02
CA SER A 4 -35.12 4.15 -37.38
C SER A 4 -34.23 4.22 -36.13
N LEU A 5 -33.06 3.59 -36.20
CA LEU A 5 -31.96 3.73 -35.24
C LEU A 5 -31.29 5.08 -35.47
N ALA A 6 -31.49 6.02 -34.53
CA ALA A 6 -30.80 7.29 -34.52
C ALA A 6 -29.33 7.10 -34.11
N LYS A 7 -28.45 7.38 -35.08
CA LYS A 7 -27.00 7.50 -34.97
C LYS A 7 -26.68 8.62 -33.97
N ALA A 8 -26.25 8.27 -32.75
CA ALA A 8 -25.71 9.26 -31.82
C ALA A 8 -24.32 9.68 -32.34
N VAL A 9 -24.29 10.90 -32.86
CA VAL A 9 -23.11 11.62 -33.33
C VAL A 9 -22.03 11.58 -32.26
N VAL A 10 -20.83 11.16 -32.67
CA VAL A 10 -19.58 11.34 -31.94
C VAL A 10 -19.31 12.84 -31.91
N GLY A 11 -19.94 13.52 -30.95
CA GLY A 11 -19.61 14.89 -30.59
C GLY A 11 -18.33 14.86 -29.78
N SER A 12 -17.27 15.44 -30.34
CA SER A 12 -16.11 15.91 -29.60
C SER A 12 -16.60 16.73 -28.42
N ARG A 13 -16.61 16.13 -27.22
CA ARG A 13 -16.72 16.90 -25.98
C ARG A 13 -15.39 17.63 -25.81
N GLY A 14 -15.25 18.73 -26.55
CA GLY A 14 -14.31 19.79 -26.16
C GLY A 14 -14.60 20.08 -24.70
N LEU A 15 -13.58 19.91 -23.86
CA LEU A 15 -13.63 20.24 -22.45
C LEU A 15 -14.20 21.66 -22.35
N SER A 16 -15.39 21.79 -21.77
CA SER A 16 -16.05 23.08 -21.59
C SER A 16 -15.09 23.99 -20.84
N THR A 17 -14.61 25.02 -21.52
CA THR A 17 -13.78 26.08 -20.97
C THR A 17 -14.55 26.77 -19.85
N GLY A 18 -14.06 26.65 -18.61
CA GLY A 18 -14.10 27.76 -17.65
C GLY A 18 -15.39 28.05 -16.88
N ALA A 19 -16.26 27.07 -16.60
CA ALA A 19 -17.23 27.23 -15.51
C ALA A 19 -16.71 26.48 -14.27
N PRO A 20 -16.53 27.14 -13.11
CA PRO A 20 -16.20 26.44 -11.88
C PRO A 20 -17.32 25.43 -11.63
N ARG A 21 -16.98 24.14 -11.55
CA ARG A 21 -17.95 23.14 -11.10
C ARG A 21 -18.35 23.54 -9.69
N ALA A 22 -19.60 23.95 -9.52
CA ALA A 22 -20.15 24.24 -8.21
C ALA A 22 -20.02 23.00 -7.33
N PHE A 23 -19.62 23.18 -6.07
CA PHE A 23 -19.53 22.08 -5.12
C PHE A 23 -20.94 21.58 -4.79
N ASP A 24 -21.16 20.27 -4.83
CA ASP A 24 -22.41 19.66 -4.38
C ASP A 24 -22.67 19.94 -2.89
N PHE A 25 -21.59 20.12 -2.11
CA PHE A 25 -21.62 20.39 -0.67
C PHE A 25 -20.67 21.56 -0.33
N PRO A 26 -21.12 22.82 -0.45
CA PRO A 26 -20.29 23.97 -0.16
C PRO A 26 -20.12 24.14 1.36
N GLU A 27 -18.92 24.54 1.79
CA GLU A 27 -18.65 24.86 3.18
C GLU A 27 -18.79 26.37 3.41
N PRO A 28 -19.73 26.81 4.26
CA PRO A 28 -20.01 28.24 4.41
C PRO A 28 -18.91 29.00 5.16
N TYR A 29 -18.12 28.31 5.98
CA TYR A 29 -17.14 28.93 6.88
C TYR A 29 -15.69 28.82 6.41
N ILE A 30 -15.40 27.95 5.44
CA ILE A 30 -14.03 27.71 4.97
C ILE A 30 -13.94 28.11 3.51
N LYS A 31 -13.07 29.08 3.20
CA LYS A 31 -12.82 29.53 1.84
C LYS A 31 -12.20 28.41 1.01
N ALA A 32 -12.69 28.23 -0.21
CA ALA A 32 -12.12 27.29 -1.16
C ALA A 32 -10.68 27.67 -1.55
N ARG A 33 -9.83 26.67 -1.81
CA ARG A 33 -8.50 26.90 -2.40
C ARG A 33 -8.66 27.07 -3.91
N GLN A 34 -7.87 27.93 -4.54
CA GLN A 34 -7.87 28.10 -5.99
C GLN A 34 -6.59 27.52 -6.61
N VAL A 35 -6.71 26.94 -7.79
CA VAL A 35 -5.59 26.32 -8.53
C VAL A 35 -5.66 26.70 -10.00
N TRP A 36 -4.49 26.88 -10.62
CA TRP A 36 -4.38 27.09 -12.05
C TRP A 36 -4.72 25.80 -12.80
N LEU A 37 -5.61 25.89 -13.78
CA LEU A 37 -5.87 24.83 -14.73
C LEU A 37 -4.86 24.95 -15.87
N GLU A 38 -4.11 23.88 -16.09
CA GLU A 38 -3.09 23.80 -17.14
C GLU A 38 -3.52 22.77 -18.20
N SER A 39 -3.01 22.94 -19.43
CA SER A 39 -3.16 21.94 -20.49
C SER A 39 -1.81 21.26 -20.78
N LEU A 40 -1.87 19.96 -21.06
CA LEU A 40 -0.72 19.14 -21.48
C LEU A 40 -0.60 19.04 -23.02
N ASP A 41 -1.39 19.82 -23.76
CA ASP A 41 -1.39 19.79 -25.23
C ASP A 41 -0.13 20.44 -25.85
N THR A 42 0.46 21.39 -25.14
CA THR A 42 1.69 22.11 -25.54
C THR A 42 2.83 21.82 -24.58
N ILE A 43 4.07 21.92 -25.07
CA ILE A 43 5.27 21.78 -24.23
C ILE A 43 5.41 22.97 -23.27
N ASP A 44 4.90 24.14 -23.67
CA ASP A 44 4.89 25.34 -22.85
C ASP A 44 3.73 25.32 -21.83
N GLU A 45 4.02 25.77 -20.61
CA GLU A 45 3.03 25.91 -19.53
C GLU A 45 1.99 26.97 -19.89
N ARG A 46 0.79 26.52 -20.27
CA ARG A 46 -0.34 27.40 -20.58
C ARG A 46 -1.43 27.31 -19.50
N LYS A 47 -1.59 28.40 -18.74
CA LYS A 47 -2.66 28.56 -17.75
C LYS A 47 -3.97 28.93 -18.45
N LEU A 48 -4.94 28.02 -18.44
CA LEU A 48 -6.23 28.18 -19.09
C LEU A 48 -7.26 28.91 -18.22
N GLY A 49 -7.16 28.78 -16.90
CA GLY A 49 -8.09 29.41 -15.97
C GLY A 49 -7.83 29.05 -14.51
N LEU A 50 -8.71 29.51 -13.62
CA LEU A 50 -8.69 29.19 -12.20
C LEU A 50 -9.82 28.21 -11.87
N LEU A 51 -9.52 27.22 -11.04
CA LEU A 51 -10.46 26.24 -10.53
C LEU A 51 -10.50 26.31 -9.00
N GLU A 52 -11.70 26.24 -8.43
CA GLU A 52 -11.89 26.13 -6.99
C GLU A 52 -11.85 24.66 -6.54
N LEU A 53 -11.13 24.39 -5.46
CA LEU A 53 -10.98 23.08 -4.83
C LEU A 53 -11.64 23.04 -3.45
N HIS A 54 -12.23 21.89 -3.12
CA HIS A 54 -12.93 21.69 -1.86
C HIS A 54 -11.96 21.81 -0.66
N PRO A 55 -12.26 22.68 0.32
CA PRO A 55 -11.32 23.00 1.39
C PRO A 55 -10.99 21.82 2.32
N LYS A 56 -11.94 20.93 2.65
CA LYS A 56 -11.62 19.74 3.48
C LYS A 56 -10.63 18.74 2.86
N VAL A 57 -10.53 18.71 1.52
CA VAL A 57 -9.68 17.73 0.84
C VAL A 57 -8.28 18.30 0.64
N PHE A 58 -8.21 19.55 0.15
CA PHE A 58 -6.95 20.20 -0.22
C PHE A 58 -6.43 21.22 0.79
N GLY A 59 -7.22 21.54 1.82
CA GLY A 59 -6.87 22.47 2.91
C GLY A 59 -6.88 21.82 4.30
N ALA A 60 -6.84 20.49 4.39
CA ALA A 60 -6.70 19.79 5.66
C ALA A 60 -5.32 20.03 6.29
N ALA A 61 -5.23 20.11 7.62
CA ALA A 61 -3.94 20.22 8.29
C ALA A 61 -3.05 19.00 7.95
N PRO A 62 -1.82 19.21 7.42
CA PRO A 62 -0.98 18.10 6.96
C PRO A 62 -0.45 17.28 8.14
N ARG A 63 -0.98 16.07 8.29
CA ARG A 63 -0.63 15.12 9.37
C ARG A 63 0.35 14.04 8.90
N ILE A 64 1.63 14.26 9.18
CA ILE A 64 2.74 13.38 8.76
C ILE A 64 2.63 11.98 9.38
N ASP A 65 2.13 11.89 10.61
CA ASP A 65 1.89 10.64 11.35
C ASP A 65 0.93 9.70 10.59
N ILE A 66 -0.20 10.24 10.12
CA ILE A 66 -1.21 9.47 9.38
C ILE A 66 -0.71 9.09 7.99
N ILE A 67 0.04 9.97 7.32
CA ILE A 67 0.67 9.67 6.03
C ILE A 67 1.63 8.49 6.18
N HIS A 68 2.51 8.52 7.18
CA HIS A 68 3.46 7.44 7.45
C HIS A 68 2.74 6.10 7.75
N GLN A 69 1.69 6.12 8.57
CA GLN A 69 0.89 4.92 8.85
C GLN A 69 0.28 4.32 7.58
N ASN A 70 -0.25 5.17 6.69
CA ASN A 70 -0.83 4.73 5.42
C ASN A 70 0.19 4.13 4.47
N VAL A 71 1.35 4.78 4.32
CA VAL A 71 2.44 4.27 3.47
C VAL A 71 2.91 2.91 3.99
N ARG A 72 3.18 2.80 5.30
CA ARG A 72 3.59 1.55 5.93
C ARG A 72 2.54 0.44 5.75
N TRP A 73 1.26 0.79 5.89
CA TRP A 73 0.15 -0.14 5.64
C TRP A 73 0.12 -0.62 4.20
N GLN A 74 0.23 0.26 3.20
CA GLN A 74 0.26 -0.12 1.79
C GLN A 74 1.44 -1.05 1.45
N THR A 75 2.63 -0.78 2.01
CA THR A 75 3.81 -1.63 1.83
C THR A 75 3.58 -3.02 2.41
N LEU A 76 3.11 -3.12 3.66
CA LEU A 76 2.92 -4.39 4.36
C LEU A 76 1.74 -5.19 3.82
N TYR A 77 0.66 -4.52 3.42
CA TYR A 77 -0.53 -5.15 2.81
C TYR A 77 -0.16 -5.97 1.56
N ARG A 78 0.81 -5.49 0.77
CA ARG A 78 1.27 -6.14 -0.46
C ARG A 78 2.44 -7.11 -0.24
N TYR A 79 3.03 -7.12 0.95
CA TYR A 79 4.25 -7.84 1.23
C TYR A 79 3.98 -9.23 1.83
N VAL A 80 4.56 -10.25 1.19
CA VAL A 80 4.57 -11.64 1.66
C VAL A 80 6.00 -12.11 1.70
N SER A 81 6.46 -12.59 2.86
CA SER A 81 7.80 -13.15 2.99
C SER A 81 7.79 -14.65 2.65
N PHE A 82 8.65 -15.01 1.71
CA PHE A 82 8.87 -16.38 1.25
C PHE A 82 10.13 -17.03 1.85
N ALA A 83 10.78 -16.36 2.80
CA ALA A 83 11.94 -16.92 3.49
C ALA A 83 11.51 -18.13 4.33
N HIS A 84 12.07 -19.30 4.04
CA HIS A 84 11.77 -20.54 4.76
C HIS A 84 13.04 -21.25 5.18
N THR A 85 13.08 -21.65 6.45
CA THR A 85 14.15 -22.50 7.00
C THR A 85 13.61 -23.87 7.38
N LYS A 86 14.41 -24.91 7.13
CA LYS A 86 14.02 -26.27 7.47
C LYS A 86 14.11 -26.48 8.98
N SER A 87 13.00 -26.89 9.59
CA SER A 87 13.02 -27.37 10.97
C SER A 87 13.75 -28.73 11.04
N ARG A 88 14.13 -29.16 12.25
CA ARG A 88 14.76 -30.49 12.45
C ARG A 88 13.92 -31.66 11.93
N PHE A 89 12.60 -31.46 11.80
CA PHE A 89 11.66 -32.46 11.29
C PHE A 89 11.66 -32.52 9.76
N GLU A 90 11.88 -31.38 9.10
CA GLU A 90 11.90 -31.24 7.64
C GLU A 90 13.26 -31.56 7.00
N VAL A 91 14.35 -31.45 7.76
CA VAL A 91 15.69 -31.90 7.30
C VAL A 91 15.66 -33.41 7.07
N ARG A 92 16.31 -33.93 6.03
CA ARG A 92 16.32 -35.37 5.67
C ARG A 92 17.19 -36.21 6.65
N GLY A 93 16.95 -37.52 6.83
CA GLY A 93 17.82 -38.44 7.61
C GLY A 93 17.43 -38.73 9.09
N GLY A 94 18.36 -38.74 10.04
CA GLY A 94 18.13 -38.56 11.50
C GLY A 94 17.04 -39.28 12.29
N GLY A 95 16.48 -40.39 11.81
CA GLY A 95 15.52 -41.22 12.57
C GLY A 95 16.17 -42.18 13.57
N ARG A 96 17.44 -42.56 13.36
CA ARG A 96 18.20 -43.42 14.27
C ARG A 96 18.96 -42.58 15.30
N LYS A 97 18.94 -43.02 16.56
CA LYS A 97 19.77 -42.44 17.62
C LYS A 97 21.26 -42.60 17.28
N PRO A 98 22.09 -41.54 17.35
CA PRO A 98 23.50 -41.60 16.94
C PRO A 98 24.34 -42.63 17.72
N TRP A 99 24.11 -42.73 19.03
CA TRP A 99 24.78 -43.70 19.92
C TRP A 99 23.91 -44.02 21.16
N PRO A 100 24.21 -45.12 21.88
CA PRO A 100 23.53 -45.47 23.13
C PRO A 100 23.61 -44.35 24.18
N GLN A 101 22.64 -44.33 25.10
CA GLN A 101 22.54 -43.26 26.11
C GLN A 101 23.75 -43.20 27.09
N LYS A 102 24.42 -44.34 27.29
CA LYS A 102 25.54 -44.54 28.21
C LYS A 102 26.58 -45.45 27.56
N GLY A 103 27.80 -45.47 28.11
CA GLY A 103 28.88 -46.37 27.67
C GLY A 103 29.86 -45.81 26.64
N THR A 104 29.55 -44.68 25.99
CA THR A 104 30.42 -44.10 24.95
C THR A 104 31.29 -42.93 25.42
N GLY A 105 31.10 -42.41 26.63
CA GLY A 105 31.83 -41.24 27.14
C GLY A 105 31.54 -39.91 26.42
N ARG A 106 30.60 -39.90 25.47
CA ARG A 106 30.22 -38.70 24.68
C ARG A 106 28.99 -38.01 25.26
N ALA A 107 28.76 -36.75 24.85
CA ALA A 107 27.53 -36.03 25.13
C ALA A 107 26.29 -36.80 24.62
N ARG A 108 25.14 -36.62 25.29
CA ARG A 108 23.90 -37.35 24.97
C ARG A 108 23.15 -36.66 23.84
N HIS A 109 22.83 -37.40 22.78
CA HIS A 109 22.03 -36.87 21.67
C HIS A 109 20.93 -37.84 21.24
N GLY A 110 19.79 -37.26 20.85
CA GLY A 110 18.65 -38.02 20.33
C GLY A 110 18.63 -38.18 18.81
N SER A 111 19.15 -37.20 18.06
CA SER A 111 19.14 -37.20 16.59
C SER A 111 20.27 -36.34 16.04
N ILE A 112 20.82 -36.72 14.89
CA ILE A 112 21.82 -35.93 14.14
C ILE A 112 21.23 -34.64 13.54
N ARG A 113 19.90 -34.53 13.38
CA ARG A 113 19.24 -33.33 12.83
C ARG A 113 19.04 -32.23 13.86
N SER A 114 19.53 -32.43 15.10
CA SER A 114 19.44 -31.41 16.14
C SER A 114 20.13 -30.12 15.67
N PRO A 115 19.59 -28.93 15.97
CA PRO A 115 20.24 -27.65 15.69
C PRO A 115 21.66 -27.52 16.23
N LEU A 116 22.00 -28.31 17.26
CA LEU A 116 23.35 -28.37 17.84
C LEU A 116 24.38 -29.01 16.90
N PHE A 117 23.94 -29.81 15.91
CA PHE A 117 24.81 -30.45 14.94
C PHE A 117 24.93 -29.62 13.66
N LYS A 118 26.10 -29.70 13.02
CA LYS A 118 26.31 -29.14 11.68
C LYS A 118 25.34 -29.79 10.69
N GLY A 119 24.60 -28.98 9.93
CA GLY A 119 23.57 -29.46 9.00
C GLY A 119 22.26 -29.90 9.66
N GLY A 120 22.10 -29.65 10.97
CA GLY A 120 20.83 -29.77 11.67
C GLY A 120 19.81 -28.71 11.24
N GLY A 121 18.57 -28.86 11.70
CA GLY A 121 17.52 -27.87 11.42
C GLY A 121 17.70 -26.57 12.20
N VAL A 122 17.08 -25.48 11.74
CA VAL A 122 17.07 -24.18 12.44
C VAL A 122 15.95 -24.16 13.48
N ILE A 123 16.22 -23.64 14.70
CA ILE A 123 15.21 -23.57 15.79
C ILE A 123 14.22 -22.43 15.56
N HIS A 124 14.73 -21.19 15.46
CA HIS A 124 13.92 -19.97 15.32
C HIS A 124 14.23 -19.27 14.00
N GLY A 125 13.97 -19.97 12.90
CA GLY A 125 14.10 -19.40 11.57
C GLY A 125 12.73 -19.02 10.98
N PRO A 126 12.72 -18.23 9.90
CA PRO A 126 11.49 -17.84 9.24
C PRO A 126 10.77 -19.07 8.66
N LYS A 127 9.43 -19.03 8.72
CA LYS A 127 8.51 -20.05 8.22
C LYS A 127 7.61 -19.44 7.16
N ALA A 128 7.89 -19.73 5.89
CA ALA A 128 7.05 -19.25 4.78
C ALA A 128 5.78 -20.10 4.57
N PRO A 129 4.73 -19.51 3.98
CA PRO A 129 4.58 -18.09 3.68
C PRO A 129 4.09 -17.31 4.93
N THR A 130 4.76 -16.20 5.28
CA THR A 130 4.27 -15.28 6.31
C THR A 130 3.72 -14.01 5.67
N PRO A 131 2.38 -13.84 5.64
CA PRO A 131 1.77 -12.60 5.22
C PRO A 131 1.88 -11.54 6.33
N HIS A 132 2.15 -10.29 5.96
CA HIS A 132 2.17 -9.15 6.88
C HIS A 132 0.90 -8.29 6.76
N PHE A 133 -0.21 -8.93 6.37
CA PHE A 133 -1.47 -8.30 6.07
C PHE A 133 -2.19 -7.82 7.34
N TYR A 134 -2.62 -6.55 7.33
CA TYR A 134 -3.59 -6.00 8.27
C TYR A 134 -4.41 -4.90 7.58
N MET A 135 -5.62 -4.63 8.08
CA MET A 135 -6.46 -3.55 7.57
C MET A 135 -6.40 -2.33 8.47
N LEU A 136 -6.07 -1.18 7.87
CA LEU A 136 -6.17 0.11 8.53
C LEU A 136 -7.63 0.61 8.52
N PRO A 137 -8.13 1.24 9.61
CA PRO A 137 -9.48 1.79 9.64
C PRO A 137 -9.77 2.72 8.45
N PHE A 138 -11.01 2.70 7.97
CA PHE A 138 -11.40 3.46 6.77
C PHE A 138 -11.09 4.96 6.88
N PHE A 139 -11.48 5.59 7.99
CA PHE A 139 -11.24 7.02 8.19
C PHE A 139 -9.75 7.37 8.29
N THR A 140 -8.91 6.51 8.87
CA THR A 140 -7.46 6.72 8.90
C THR A 140 -6.86 6.68 7.48
N ARG A 141 -7.40 5.83 6.60
CA ARG A 141 -7.00 5.79 5.18
C ARG A 141 -7.43 7.05 4.44
N LEU A 142 -8.68 7.47 4.64
CA LEU A 142 -9.21 8.70 4.06
C LEU A 142 -8.42 9.94 4.51
N HIS A 143 -8.15 10.06 5.80
CA HIS A 143 -7.37 11.18 6.35
C HIS A 143 -5.92 11.18 5.85
N GLY A 144 -5.31 10.01 5.62
CA GLY A 144 -4.00 9.93 5.01
C GLY A 144 -3.99 10.48 3.59
N LEU A 145 -5.01 10.13 2.80
CA LEU A 145 -5.17 10.63 1.44
C LEU A 145 -5.40 12.15 1.41
N THR A 146 -6.34 12.67 2.21
CA THR A 146 -6.62 14.12 2.25
C THR A 146 -5.41 14.90 2.76
N SER A 147 -4.69 14.38 3.77
CA SER A 147 -3.47 15.02 4.29
C SER A 147 -2.35 15.04 3.26
N ALA A 148 -2.17 13.96 2.49
CA ALA A 148 -1.15 13.91 1.44
C ALA A 148 -1.47 14.87 0.28
N LEU A 149 -2.72 14.94 -0.17
CA LEU A 149 -3.16 15.89 -1.19
C LEU A 149 -2.96 17.34 -0.74
N SER A 150 -3.34 17.66 0.50
CA SER A 150 -3.15 18.99 1.05
C SER A 150 -1.68 19.36 1.23
N ALA A 151 -0.84 18.41 1.70
CA ALA A 151 0.59 18.62 1.83
C ALA A 151 1.25 18.89 0.47
N LYS A 152 0.90 18.12 -0.56
CA LYS A 152 1.45 18.34 -1.91
C LYS A 152 1.00 19.69 -2.47
N PHE A 153 -0.25 20.06 -2.26
CA PHE A 153 -0.78 21.36 -2.69
C PHE A 153 -0.15 22.56 -1.95
N ALA A 154 0.37 22.37 -0.74
CA ALA A 154 1.01 23.43 0.02
C ALA A 154 2.53 23.59 -0.25
N GLN A 155 3.14 22.63 -0.94
CA GLN A 155 4.58 22.62 -1.24
C GLN A 155 4.93 23.38 -2.53
N ASP A 156 3.96 23.49 -3.44
CA ASP A 156 4.08 24.19 -4.72
C ASP A 156 3.39 25.57 -4.62
#